data_AF-A0A952PRT5-F1
#
_entry.id   AF-A0A952PRT5-F1
#
_cell.length_a   1.000
_cell.length_b   1.000
_cell.length_c   1.000
_cell.angle_alpha   90.00
_cell.angle_beta   90.00
_cell.angle_gamma   90.00
#
_symmetry.space_group_name_H-M   'P 1'
#
loop_
_entity.id
_entity.type
_entity.pdbx_description
1 polymer ?
#
loop_
_entity_poly.entity_id
_entity_poly.type
_entity_poly.pdbx_seq_one_letter_code
_entity_poly.pdbx_strand_id
1 'polypeptide(L)'
;MTAKHNSILDSLRLATPCTKDWDKMDGDERVRFCGGCEKNVYNISDMTRREANAFLQEHGLTKCMRISRRHDGTVITDDCPVGLRKARERFRRIAKVASIAIGFLFASFGKAYGADANLDRTPAGSGLTDTPLSAVPNPPVTGTVELGGEFKADYQINLKVGLDHIALKKAVKARAKEVPRDFTEALKAQLTGKTDRAISRYEKAIASHPAYTSSYNNLAICLLNRNQAGDFARAGEVLTKVEHLVPKTPAIYLVKAAMCDQNGDLEGEIENLRMFRLSQPSSPGAVFKLVDAYDKLKQKFNAYAVLVSARSFMSSWTYEEREAFNKLLETHDPAKISTPSSL
;
A
#
# COMPACT_ATOMS: atom_id res chain seq x y z
N MET A 1 -6.60 6.71 -32.72
CA MET A 1 -6.70 5.24 -32.76
C MET A 1 -5.46 4.67 -32.09
N THR A 2 -5.55 4.34 -30.80
CA THR A 2 -4.39 3.86 -30.01
C THR A 2 -4.17 2.38 -30.26
N ALA A 3 -2.92 2.01 -30.57
CA ALA A 3 -2.48 0.65 -30.82
C ALA A 3 -2.79 -0.23 -29.60
N LYS A 4 -3.71 -1.17 -29.79
CA LYS A 4 -4.04 -2.21 -28.81
C LYS A 4 -2.83 -3.15 -28.74
N HIS A 5 -2.13 -3.20 -27.61
CA HIS A 5 -1.16 -4.27 -27.39
C HIS A 5 -1.91 -5.60 -27.52
N ASN A 6 -1.62 -6.36 -28.58
CA ASN A 6 -2.26 -7.63 -28.88
C ASN A 6 -1.81 -8.69 -27.86
N SER A 7 -2.46 -8.71 -26.70
CA SER A 7 -2.31 -9.76 -25.68
C SER A 7 -2.83 -11.09 -26.25
N ILE A 8 -2.13 -12.21 -25.97
CA ILE A 8 -2.59 -13.57 -26.35
C ILE A 8 -4.01 -13.83 -25.82
N LEU A 9 -4.32 -13.28 -24.65
CA LEU A 9 -5.65 -13.32 -24.04
C LEU A 9 -6.75 -12.63 -24.89
N ASP A 10 -6.41 -11.57 -25.62
CA ASP A 10 -7.38 -10.80 -26.42
C ASP A 10 -7.67 -11.49 -27.77
N SER A 11 -6.75 -12.32 -28.26
CA SER A 11 -6.91 -13.15 -29.47
C SER A 11 -7.41 -14.57 -29.18
N LEU A 12 -7.46 -14.98 -27.91
CA LEU A 12 -8.01 -16.27 -27.48
C LEU A 12 -9.40 -16.45 -28.07
N ARG A 13 -9.68 -17.59 -28.72
CA ARG A 13 -11.03 -18.00 -29.15
C ARG A 13 -11.19 -19.48 -28.85
N LEU A 14 -12.32 -19.86 -28.24
CA LEU A 14 -12.67 -21.26 -28.06
C LEU A 14 -13.18 -21.79 -29.40
N ALA A 15 -12.38 -22.61 -30.07
CA ALA A 15 -12.77 -23.22 -31.35
C ALA A 15 -13.97 -24.17 -31.17
N THR A 16 -14.09 -24.81 -30.00
CA THR A 16 -15.17 -25.76 -29.71
C THR A 16 -15.66 -25.55 -28.27
N PRO A 17 -16.74 -24.76 -28.06
CA PRO A 17 -17.32 -24.58 -26.74
C PRO A 17 -17.83 -25.90 -26.18
N CYS A 18 -17.41 -26.24 -24.95
CA CYS A 18 -17.93 -27.38 -24.21
C CYS A 18 -19.23 -26.99 -23.50
N THR A 19 -20.23 -27.87 -23.50
CA THR A 19 -21.53 -27.67 -22.83
C THR A 19 -21.60 -28.29 -21.43
N LYS A 20 -20.50 -28.89 -20.95
CA LYS A 20 -20.45 -29.49 -19.61
C LYS A 20 -20.51 -28.41 -18.52
N ASP A 21 -21.30 -28.70 -17.50
CA ASP A 21 -21.51 -27.82 -16.36
C ASP A 21 -20.30 -27.85 -15.42
N TRP A 22 -19.74 -26.68 -15.14
CA TRP A 22 -18.59 -26.51 -14.24
C TRP A 22 -18.91 -26.84 -12.79
N ASP A 23 -20.14 -26.57 -12.36
CA ASP A 23 -20.55 -26.74 -10.96
C ASP A 23 -20.67 -28.23 -10.57
N LYS A 24 -20.67 -29.12 -11.57
CA LYS A 24 -20.69 -30.58 -11.41
C LYS A 24 -19.31 -31.24 -11.62
N MET A 25 -18.25 -30.44 -11.72
CA MET A 25 -16.87 -30.95 -11.87
C MET A 25 -16.17 -30.99 -10.51
N ASP A 26 -15.23 -31.92 -10.35
CA ASP A 26 -14.49 -32.12 -9.11
C ASP A 26 -13.23 -31.25 -9.07
N GLY A 27 -13.04 -30.46 -8.01
CA GLY A 27 -11.84 -29.62 -7.85
C GLY A 27 -12.13 -28.34 -7.08
N ASP A 28 -11.28 -27.32 -7.29
CA ASP A 28 -11.39 -26.00 -6.64
C ASP A 28 -11.89 -24.91 -7.62
N GLU A 29 -11.86 -23.64 -7.22
CA GLU A 29 -12.31 -22.52 -8.06
C GLU A 29 -11.37 -22.23 -9.25
N ARG A 30 -10.13 -22.71 -9.18
CA ARG A 30 -9.08 -22.44 -10.17
C ARG A 30 -8.97 -23.55 -11.20
N VAL A 31 -9.04 -24.81 -10.76
CA VAL A 31 -8.94 -25.99 -11.62
C VAL A 31 -9.94 -27.05 -11.18
N ARG A 32 -10.72 -27.54 -12.14
CA ARG A 32 -11.61 -28.69 -11.94
C ARG A 32 -11.38 -29.77 -12.97
N PHE A 33 -11.55 -31.01 -12.58
CA PHE A 33 -11.49 -32.16 -13.45
C PHE A 33 -12.87 -32.44 -14.06
N CYS A 34 -12.96 -32.46 -15.39
CA CYS A 34 -14.18 -32.82 -16.08
C CYS A 34 -14.21 -34.33 -16.37
N GLY A 35 -15.06 -35.08 -15.66
CA GLY A 35 -15.25 -36.52 -15.90
C GLY A 35 -15.86 -36.88 -17.27
N GLY A 36 -16.29 -35.90 -18.06
CA GLY A 36 -16.84 -36.15 -19.41
C GLY A 36 -15.78 -36.21 -20.51
N CYS A 37 -14.73 -35.40 -20.41
CA CYS A 37 -13.63 -35.38 -21.38
C CYS A 37 -12.29 -35.77 -20.77
N GLU A 38 -12.28 -36.15 -19.49
CA GLU A 38 -11.13 -36.57 -18.69
C GLU A 38 -9.97 -35.56 -18.72
N LYS A 39 -10.30 -34.26 -18.72
CA LYS A 39 -9.32 -33.17 -18.76
C LYS A 39 -9.54 -32.19 -17.61
N ASN A 40 -8.43 -31.59 -17.17
CA ASN A 40 -8.46 -30.44 -16.29
C ASN A 40 -8.95 -29.21 -17.05
N VAL A 41 -9.96 -28.55 -16.48
CA VAL A 41 -10.55 -27.31 -16.95
C VAL A 41 -10.09 -26.19 -16.04
N TYR A 42 -9.40 -25.21 -16.61
CA TYR A 42 -8.81 -24.09 -15.88
C TYR A 42 -9.72 -22.86 -15.95
N ASN A 43 -9.96 -22.21 -14.80
CA ASN A 43 -10.78 -21.00 -14.72
C ASN A 43 -9.92 -19.76 -14.95
N ILE A 44 -9.94 -19.21 -16.16
CA ILE A 44 -9.18 -18.01 -16.52
C ILE A 44 -9.78 -16.76 -15.89
N SER A 45 -11.08 -16.78 -15.58
CA SER A 45 -11.77 -15.62 -14.98
C SER A 45 -11.40 -15.38 -13.52
N ASP A 46 -10.80 -16.37 -12.85
CA ASP A 46 -10.27 -16.28 -11.48
C ASP A 46 -8.76 -15.96 -11.45
N MET A 47 -8.18 -15.62 -12.60
CA MET A 47 -6.77 -15.20 -12.71
C MET A 47 -6.71 -13.72 -13.07
N THR A 48 -5.67 -13.03 -12.61
CA THR A 48 -5.35 -11.70 -13.11
C THR A 48 -4.95 -11.78 -14.59
N ARG A 49 -5.05 -10.66 -15.33
CA ARG A 49 -4.66 -10.61 -16.74
C ARG A 49 -3.20 -11.01 -16.94
N ARG A 50 -2.32 -10.68 -16.00
CA ARG A 50 -0.90 -11.07 -16.04
C ARG A 50 -0.72 -12.58 -15.87
N GLU A 51 -1.36 -13.17 -14.86
CA GLU A 51 -1.31 -14.62 -14.61
C GLU A 51 -1.91 -15.43 -15.76
N ALA A 52 -3.04 -14.97 -16.29
CA ALA A 52 -3.67 -15.61 -17.44
C ALA A 52 -2.77 -15.56 -18.68
N ASN A 53 -2.08 -14.44 -18.94
CA ASN A 53 -1.11 -14.37 -20.04
C ASN A 53 0.10 -15.30 -19.81
N ALA A 54 0.65 -15.34 -18.60
CA ALA A 54 1.76 -16.23 -18.27
C ALA A 54 1.37 -17.71 -18.43
N PHE A 55 0.19 -18.08 -17.94
CA PHE A 55 -0.37 -19.43 -18.09
C PHE A 55 -0.50 -19.83 -19.57
N LEU A 56 -1.03 -18.92 -20.41
CA LEU A 56 -1.19 -19.16 -21.84
C LEU A 56 0.15 -19.25 -22.60
N GLN A 57 1.17 -18.51 -22.16
CA GLN A 57 2.51 -18.59 -22.74
C GLN A 57 3.20 -19.93 -22.42
N GLU A 58 3.05 -20.41 -21.18
CA GLU A 58 3.69 -21.63 -20.71
C GLU A 58 2.98 -22.89 -21.21
N HIS A 59 1.65 -22.91 -21.17
CA HIS A 59 0.85 -24.11 -21.43
C HIS A 59 0.18 -24.14 -22.81
N GLY A 60 0.22 -23.03 -23.55
CA GLY A 60 -0.40 -22.88 -24.86
C GLY A 60 -1.94 -22.90 -24.82
N LEU A 61 -2.55 -23.03 -26.00
CA LEU A 61 -4.01 -23.03 -26.20
C LEU A 61 -4.66 -24.43 -26.12
N THR A 62 -3.90 -25.45 -25.71
CA THR A 62 -4.33 -26.86 -25.76
C THR A 62 -5.10 -27.31 -24.51
N LYS A 63 -5.03 -26.54 -23.42
CA LYS A 63 -5.72 -26.83 -22.17
C LYS A 63 -7.20 -26.48 -22.28
N CYS A 64 -8.07 -27.23 -21.59
CA CYS A 64 -9.47 -26.86 -21.49
C CYS A 64 -9.62 -25.67 -20.55
N MET A 65 -10.37 -24.65 -20.96
CA MET A 65 -10.46 -23.39 -20.23
C MET A 65 -11.90 -22.95 -20.11
N ARG A 66 -12.28 -22.44 -18.93
CA ARG A 66 -13.47 -21.63 -18.74
C ARG A 66 -13.06 -20.17 -18.86
N ILE A 67 -13.74 -19.45 -19.75
CA ILE A 67 -13.55 -18.01 -19.95
C ILE A 67 -14.91 -17.30 -19.89
N SER A 68 -14.93 -16.12 -19.29
CA SER A 68 -16.06 -15.20 -19.36
C SER A 68 -15.75 -14.07 -20.32
N ARG A 69 -16.70 -13.66 -21.16
CA ARG A 69 -16.50 -12.56 -22.13
C ARG A 69 -17.49 -11.43 -21.93
N ARG A 70 -17.04 -10.22 -22.21
CA ARG A 70 -17.86 -9.02 -22.36
C ARG A 70 -18.61 -9.06 -23.70
N HIS A 71 -19.62 -8.19 -23.84
CA HIS A 71 -20.35 -8.02 -25.10
C HIS A 71 -19.44 -7.68 -26.29
N ASP A 72 -18.39 -6.89 -26.10
CA ASP A 72 -17.34 -6.62 -27.12
C ASP A 72 -16.28 -7.73 -27.27
N GLY A 73 -16.49 -8.91 -26.68
CA GLY A 73 -15.62 -10.06 -26.88
C GLY A 73 -14.36 -10.08 -26.01
N THR A 74 -14.11 -9.06 -25.18
CA THR A 74 -12.95 -9.02 -24.26
C THR A 74 -13.11 -10.06 -23.15
N VAL A 75 -12.07 -10.85 -22.88
CA VAL A 75 -12.04 -11.83 -21.78
C VAL A 75 -12.00 -11.10 -20.43
N ILE A 76 -12.86 -11.53 -19.51
CA ILE A 76 -12.97 -11.01 -18.14
C ILE A 76 -12.06 -11.84 -17.24
N THR A 77 -11.16 -11.14 -16.55
CA THR A 77 -10.19 -11.62 -15.55
C THR A 77 -10.53 -11.05 -14.16
N ASP A 78 -9.90 -11.56 -13.11
CA ASP A 78 -10.20 -11.16 -11.72
C ASP A 78 -9.92 -9.65 -11.48
N ASP A 79 -8.81 -9.17 -12.04
CA ASP A 79 -8.39 -7.78 -12.02
C ASP A 79 -9.16 -6.87 -13.00
N CYS A 80 -10.20 -7.38 -13.68
CA CYS A 80 -10.92 -6.60 -14.67
C CYS A 80 -11.64 -5.41 -14.00
N PRO A 81 -11.26 -4.15 -14.33
CA PRO A 81 -11.75 -2.95 -13.64
C PRO A 81 -13.27 -2.78 -13.75
N VAL A 82 -13.88 -3.39 -14.78
CA VAL A 82 -15.33 -3.37 -15.01
C VAL A 82 -16.05 -4.46 -14.20
N GLY A 83 -15.41 -5.62 -13.98
CA GLY A 83 -15.92 -6.70 -13.12
C GLY A 83 -15.96 -6.26 -11.66
N LEU A 84 -14.87 -5.65 -11.20
CA LEU A 84 -14.75 -5.03 -9.88
C LEU A 84 -15.73 -3.86 -9.69
N ARG A 85 -16.04 -3.09 -10.76
CA ARG A 85 -17.07 -2.03 -10.72
C ARG A 85 -18.47 -2.58 -10.47
N LYS A 86 -18.89 -3.65 -11.17
CA LYS A 86 -20.20 -4.29 -10.96
C LYS A 86 -20.29 -4.94 -9.57
N ALA A 87 -19.22 -5.58 -9.09
CA ALA A 87 -19.15 -6.14 -7.75
C ALA A 87 -19.29 -5.04 -6.67
N ARG A 88 -18.56 -3.93 -6.83
CA ARG A 88 -18.61 -2.77 -5.93
C ARG A 88 -19.98 -2.08 -5.95
N GLU A 89 -20.66 -2.00 -7.10
CA GLU A 89 -22.02 -1.48 -7.21
C GLU A 89 -23.07 -2.37 -6.54
N ARG A 90 -22.91 -3.70 -6.62
CA ARG A 90 -23.76 -4.67 -5.90
C ARG A 90 -23.54 -4.56 -4.38
N PHE A 91 -22.28 -4.53 -3.95
CA PHE A 91 -21.92 -4.39 -2.54
C PHE A 91 -22.44 -3.08 -1.94
N ARG A 92 -22.32 -1.97 -2.68
CA ARG A 92 -22.84 -0.65 -2.25
C ARG A 92 -24.37 -0.62 -2.14
N ARG A 93 -25.10 -1.41 -2.94
CA ARG A 93 -26.57 -1.54 -2.80
C ARG A 93 -26.96 -2.33 -1.56
N ILE A 94 -26.29 -3.45 -1.30
CA ILE A 94 -26.53 -4.29 -0.11
C ILE A 94 -26.20 -3.51 1.18
N ALA A 95 -25.05 -2.84 1.20
CA ALA A 95 -24.62 -2.02 2.35
C ALA A 95 -25.61 -0.90 2.68
N LYS A 96 -26.21 -0.24 1.68
CA LYS A 96 -27.24 0.80 1.89
C LYS A 96 -28.51 0.25 2.53
N VAL A 97 -28.96 -0.94 2.14
CA VAL A 97 -30.15 -1.57 2.73
C VAL A 97 -29.87 -2.00 4.18
N ALA A 98 -28.70 -2.60 4.43
CA ALA A 98 -28.28 -2.99 5.76
C ALA A 98 -28.14 -1.79 6.72
N SER A 99 -27.63 -0.64 6.25
CA SER A 99 -27.50 0.56 7.07
C SER A 99 -28.84 1.16 7.52
N ILE A 100 -29.91 1.00 6.72
CA ILE A 100 -31.25 1.46 7.08
C ILE A 100 -31.84 0.56 8.17
N ALA A 101 -31.66 -0.77 8.06
CA ALA A 101 -32.14 -1.72 9.07
C ALA A 101 -31.42 -1.56 10.42
N ILE A 102 -30.12 -1.32 10.42
CA ILE A 102 -29.33 -1.09 11.64
C ILE A 102 -29.71 0.25 12.30
N GLY A 103 -29.96 1.29 11.52
CA GLY A 103 -30.44 2.59 12.03
C GLY A 103 -31.79 2.50 12.75
N PHE A 104 -32.71 1.68 12.23
CA PHE A 104 -34.00 1.42 12.89
C PHE A 104 -33.84 0.64 14.21
N LEU A 105 -32.91 -0.30 14.29
CA LEU A 105 -32.64 -1.05 15.52
C LEU A 105 -31.97 -0.19 16.61
N PHE A 106 -31.10 0.76 16.24
CA PHE A 106 -30.45 1.67 17.20
C PHE A 106 -31.39 2.76 17.74
N ALA A 107 -32.37 3.21 16.95
CA ALA A 107 -33.36 4.19 17.41
C ALA A 107 -34.29 3.63 18.51
N SER A 108 -34.46 2.31 18.59
CA SER A 108 -35.29 1.66 19.60
C SER A 108 -34.59 1.42 20.95
N PHE A 109 -33.25 1.53 21.02
CA PHE A 109 -32.48 1.29 22.26
C PHE A 109 -32.01 2.56 23.01
N GLY A 110 -32.16 3.74 22.40
CA GLY A 110 -31.63 5.00 22.95
C GLY A 110 -32.34 5.61 24.17
N LYS A 111 -33.32 4.92 24.79
CA LYS A 111 -34.07 5.44 25.96
C LYS A 111 -33.68 4.84 27.32
N ALA A 112 -32.74 3.90 27.38
CA ALA A 112 -32.51 3.12 28.61
C ALA A 112 -31.39 3.60 29.54
N TYR A 113 -30.51 4.52 29.14
CA TYR A 113 -29.39 4.95 30.00
C TYR A 113 -29.12 6.45 29.88
N GLY A 114 -29.80 7.21 30.72
CA GLY A 114 -29.40 8.57 31.11
C GLY A 114 -29.18 8.60 32.62
N ALA A 115 -28.26 9.48 33.04
CA ALA A 115 -27.84 9.79 34.42
C ALA A 115 -26.89 8.75 35.06
N ASP A 116 -25.75 9.08 35.67
CA ASP A 116 -25.23 10.34 36.19
C ASP A 116 -23.70 10.38 36.15
N ALA A 117 -23.17 11.61 36.03
CA ALA A 117 -21.79 11.95 36.28
C ALA A 117 -21.61 12.34 37.76
N ASN A 118 -20.65 11.74 38.48
CA ASN A 118 -19.64 12.47 39.24
C ASN A 118 -18.58 11.58 39.92
N LEU A 119 -17.34 12.05 39.79
CA LEU A 119 -16.20 12.04 40.74
C LEU A 119 -16.25 11.09 41.95
N ASP A 120 -15.27 10.19 42.07
CA ASP A 120 -14.29 10.33 43.17
C ASP A 120 -13.00 9.50 43.01
N ARG A 121 -12.02 9.89 43.83
CA ARG A 121 -10.56 9.65 43.83
C ARG A 121 -10.10 8.19 44.07
N THR A 122 -8.89 7.91 43.56
CA THR A 122 -7.95 6.81 43.92
C THR A 122 -7.53 6.86 45.41
N PRO A 123 -7.00 5.79 46.08
CA PRO A 123 -5.85 4.99 45.58
C PRO A 123 -5.68 3.51 46.01
N ALA A 124 -4.72 2.87 45.32
CA ALA A 124 -3.79 1.79 45.72
C ALA A 124 -4.32 0.39 46.12
N GLY A 125 -3.87 -0.62 45.36
CA GLY A 125 -3.96 -2.03 45.74
C GLY A 125 -3.11 -2.91 44.81
N SER A 126 -2.02 -3.43 45.34
CA SER A 126 -1.01 -4.32 44.77
C SER A 126 -1.55 -5.63 44.18
N GLY A 127 -0.92 -6.11 43.11
CA GLY A 127 -1.10 -7.48 42.61
C GLY A 127 -0.11 -7.81 41.49
N LEU A 128 1.04 -8.37 41.88
CA LEU A 128 1.97 -9.08 40.99
C LEU A 128 1.30 -10.37 40.51
N THR A 129 1.19 -10.57 39.20
CA THR A 129 1.16 -11.91 38.60
C THR A 129 1.89 -11.89 37.27
N ASP A 130 2.84 -12.80 37.15
CA ASP A 130 3.66 -13.11 35.99
C ASP A 130 2.84 -13.23 34.69
N THR A 131 3.30 -12.56 33.63
CA THR A 131 2.81 -12.76 32.27
C THR A 131 3.98 -13.09 31.35
N PRO A 132 3.90 -14.11 30.48
CA PRO A 132 5.03 -14.56 29.66
C PRO A 132 5.36 -13.54 28.57
N LEU A 133 6.64 -13.41 28.21
CA LEU A 133 7.15 -12.63 27.09
C LEU A 133 6.32 -12.89 25.82
N SER A 134 5.37 -11.99 25.53
CA SER A 134 4.60 -11.96 24.30
C SER A 134 4.78 -10.59 23.66
N ALA A 135 5.28 -10.60 22.42
CA ALA A 135 5.22 -9.56 21.40
C ALA A 135 5.07 -8.11 21.90
N VAL A 136 6.17 -7.37 21.97
CA VAL A 136 6.12 -5.91 22.15
C VAL A 136 5.34 -5.29 20.98
N PRO A 137 4.21 -4.62 21.20
CA PRO A 137 3.52 -3.89 20.15
C PRO A 137 4.34 -2.64 19.81
N ASN A 138 4.61 -2.41 18.52
CA ASN A 138 5.10 -1.10 18.06
C ASN A 138 3.99 -0.06 18.30
N PRO A 139 4.23 1.00 19.09
CA PRO A 139 3.21 2.01 19.31
C PRO A 139 3.08 2.95 18.10
N PRO A 140 1.89 3.50 17.83
CA PRO A 140 1.65 4.42 16.74
C PRO A 140 2.40 5.73 17.00
N VAL A 141 3.10 6.22 15.98
CA VAL A 141 3.72 7.55 16.00
C VAL A 141 2.60 8.58 15.76
N THR A 142 1.96 9.03 16.83
CA THR A 142 1.16 10.26 16.83
C THR A 142 1.92 11.33 17.60
N GLY A 143 2.28 12.41 16.91
CA GLY A 143 2.89 13.59 17.52
C GLY A 143 3.07 14.71 16.50
N THR A 144 2.05 15.55 16.37
CA THR A 144 2.09 16.84 15.66
C THR A 144 2.90 17.87 16.46
N VAL A 145 3.96 18.44 15.91
CA VAL A 145 4.49 19.78 16.29
C VAL A 145 5.16 20.43 15.07
N GLU A 146 4.92 21.73 14.96
CA GLU A 146 5.22 22.71 13.91
C GLU A 146 6.68 22.77 13.43
N LEU A 147 6.86 23.06 12.15
CA LEU A 147 8.14 23.46 11.56
C LEU A 147 7.94 24.72 10.72
N GLY A 148 8.53 25.83 11.16
CA GLY A 148 8.81 26.99 10.32
C GLY A 148 10.27 26.95 9.83
N GLY A 149 10.49 27.47 8.62
CA GLY A 149 11.78 28.06 8.21
C GLY A 149 12.75 27.18 7.41
N GLU A 150 12.74 27.41 6.09
CA GLU A 150 13.83 27.35 5.09
C GLU A 150 15.13 26.57 5.37
N PHE A 151 15.49 25.62 4.49
CA PHE A 151 16.89 25.36 4.13
C PHE A 151 17.01 24.77 2.72
N LYS A 152 17.79 25.46 1.87
CA LYS A 152 18.10 25.14 0.47
C LYS A 152 19.27 24.16 0.32
N ALA A 153 19.15 23.33 -0.73
CA ALA A 153 20.17 22.76 -1.62
C ALA A 153 21.14 21.66 -1.13
N ASP A 154 21.18 20.61 -1.96
CA ASP A 154 22.20 19.56 -2.10
C ASP A 154 22.58 18.69 -0.91
N TYR A 155 21.87 17.56 -0.72
CA TYR A 155 22.49 16.24 -0.53
C TYR A 155 21.43 15.11 -0.45
N GLN A 156 21.57 14.13 -1.34
CA GLN A 156 21.15 12.71 -1.21
C GLN A 156 19.67 12.41 -0.95
N ILE A 157 19.28 11.18 -1.32
CA ILE A 157 17.92 10.64 -1.24
C ILE A 157 17.53 10.50 0.23
N ASN A 158 17.20 11.63 0.86
CA ASN A 158 16.38 11.68 2.05
C ASN A 158 14.95 11.58 1.54
N LEU A 159 14.31 10.42 1.74
CA LEU A 159 12.86 10.37 1.69
C LEU A 159 12.33 11.44 2.66
N LYS A 160 12.00 12.62 2.14
CA LYS A 160 11.07 13.57 2.78
C LYS A 160 9.67 12.95 2.76
N VAL A 161 9.54 11.80 3.41
CA VAL A 161 8.26 11.20 3.77
C VAL A 161 8.22 11.20 5.29
N GLY A 162 7.97 12.39 5.86
CA GLY A 162 7.45 12.59 7.21
C GLY A 162 8.24 12.08 8.42
N LEU A 163 9.44 11.49 8.27
CA LEU A 163 10.27 11.16 9.42
C LEU A 163 11.14 12.37 9.76
N ASP A 164 10.62 13.26 10.60
CA ASP A 164 11.42 14.28 11.23
C ASP A 164 12.59 13.61 11.99
N HIS A 165 13.80 13.77 11.46
CA HIS A 165 15.03 13.20 12.03
C HIS A 165 15.26 13.66 13.48
N ILE A 166 14.72 14.83 13.86
CA ILE A 166 14.80 15.36 15.22
C ILE A 166 13.84 14.60 16.13
N ALA A 167 12.60 14.36 15.70
CA ALA A 167 11.64 13.53 16.43
C ALA A 167 12.14 12.08 16.59
N LEU A 168 12.74 11.50 15.55
CA LEU A 168 13.34 10.15 15.60
C LEU A 168 14.50 10.10 16.61
N LYS A 169 15.39 11.09 16.61
CA LYS A 169 16.51 11.20 17.55
C LYS A 169 16.02 11.37 19.00
N LYS A 170 14.95 12.13 19.22
CA LYS A 170 14.34 12.36 20.54
C LYS A 170 13.63 11.10 21.06
N ALA A 171 12.89 10.39 20.20
CA ALA A 171 12.22 9.14 20.53
C ALA A 171 13.21 8.01 20.87
N VAL A 172 14.32 7.89 20.12
CA VAL A 172 15.40 6.94 20.41
C VAL A 172 16.07 7.23 21.76
N LYS A 173 16.31 8.51 22.08
CA LYS A 173 16.90 8.91 23.38
C LYS A 173 15.98 8.57 24.56
N ALA A 174 14.66 8.69 24.39
CA ALA A 174 13.69 8.37 25.44
C ALA A 174 13.54 6.85 25.71
N ARG A 175 13.97 5.99 24.77
CA ARG A 175 13.84 4.52 24.85
C ARG A 175 15.19 3.78 24.81
N ALA A 176 16.26 4.46 25.21
CA ALA A 176 17.64 4.00 25.04
C ALA A 176 17.98 2.61 25.63
N LYS A 177 17.13 2.02 26.48
CA LYS A 177 17.31 0.66 27.03
C LYS A 177 16.78 -0.46 26.11
N GLU A 178 15.84 -0.18 25.21
CA GLU A 178 15.24 -1.18 24.28
C GLU A 178 15.85 -1.11 22.87
N VAL A 179 16.62 -0.06 22.59
CA VAL A 179 17.21 0.17 21.27
C VAL A 179 18.59 -0.50 21.20
N PRO A 180 18.83 -1.40 20.23
CA PRO A 180 20.14 -2.04 20.09
C PRO A 180 21.26 -1.00 19.93
N ARG A 181 22.38 -1.21 20.64
CA ARG A 181 23.55 -0.32 20.57
C ARG A 181 24.02 -0.13 19.12
N ASP A 182 24.10 -1.21 18.36
CA ASP A 182 24.53 -1.16 16.96
C ASP A 182 23.55 -0.42 16.07
N PHE A 183 22.24 -0.43 16.36
CA PHE A 183 21.27 0.39 15.64
C PHE A 183 21.53 1.89 15.88
N THR A 184 21.82 2.28 17.13
CA THR A 184 22.11 3.68 17.47
C THR A 184 23.39 4.16 16.79
N GLU A 185 24.44 3.32 16.76
CA GLU A 185 25.68 3.60 16.05
C GLU A 185 25.47 3.66 14.52
N ALA A 186 24.62 2.79 13.97
CA ALA A 186 24.27 2.79 12.55
C ALA A 186 23.55 4.08 12.17
N LEU A 187 22.56 4.50 12.95
CA LEU A 187 21.83 5.74 12.72
C LEU A 187 22.75 6.96 12.78
N LYS A 188 23.67 7.00 13.75
CA LYS A 188 24.70 8.06 13.81
C LYS A 188 25.60 8.06 12.58
N ALA A 189 26.04 6.90 12.12
CA ALA A 189 26.85 6.78 10.91
C ALA A 189 26.07 7.24 9.66
N GLN A 190 24.81 6.85 9.53
CA GLN A 190 23.92 7.25 8.44
C GLN A 190 23.73 8.77 8.41
N LEU A 191 23.41 9.39 9.56
CA LEU A 191 23.24 10.84 9.68
C LEU A 191 24.51 11.65 9.42
N THR A 192 25.68 11.00 9.51
CA THR A 192 26.99 11.64 9.21
C THR A 192 27.51 11.28 7.82
N GLY A 193 26.68 10.69 6.95
CA GLY A 193 27.03 10.34 5.58
C GLY A 193 27.98 9.15 5.45
N LYS A 194 28.28 8.44 6.54
CA LYS A 194 29.19 7.28 6.57
C LYS A 194 28.42 6.02 6.20
N THR A 195 27.95 5.94 4.96
CA THR A 195 26.99 4.92 4.50
C THR A 195 27.48 3.48 4.70
N ASP A 196 28.73 3.13 4.33
CA ASP A 196 29.25 1.77 4.54
C ASP A 196 29.34 1.38 6.02
N ARG A 197 29.72 2.34 6.88
CA ARG A 197 29.73 2.12 8.32
C ARG A 197 28.31 1.93 8.86
N ALA A 198 27.33 2.66 8.33
CA ALA A 198 25.94 2.51 8.71
C ALA A 198 25.41 1.11 8.34
N ILE A 199 25.68 0.66 7.12
CA ILE A 199 25.33 -0.69 6.63
C ILE A 199 25.89 -1.76 7.56
N SER A 200 27.20 -1.73 7.83
CA SER A 200 27.85 -2.71 8.71
C SER A 200 27.26 -2.72 10.12
N ARG A 201 26.87 -1.56 10.65
CA ARG A 201 26.25 -1.45 11.97
C ARG A 201 24.80 -1.94 11.98
N TYR A 202 24.02 -1.66 10.94
CA TYR A 202 22.67 -2.22 10.83
C TYR A 202 22.70 -3.75 10.69
N GLU A 203 23.66 -4.32 9.95
CA GLU A 203 23.84 -5.78 9.87
C GLU A 203 24.14 -6.39 11.24
N LYS A 204 24.99 -5.76 12.07
CA LYS A 204 25.23 -6.19 13.46
C LYS A 204 24.00 -6.06 14.35
N ALA A 205 23.22 -4.99 14.16
CA ALA A 205 21.96 -4.80 14.88
C ALA A 205 20.95 -5.90 14.53
N ILE A 206 20.88 -6.30 13.25
CA ILE A 206 20.04 -7.41 12.78
C ILE A 206 20.52 -8.75 13.35
N ALA A 207 21.83 -9.01 13.34
CA ALA A 207 22.39 -10.26 13.86
C ALA A 207 22.12 -10.44 15.36
N SER A 208 22.18 -9.36 16.13
CA SER A 208 21.92 -9.39 17.58
C SER A 208 20.43 -9.31 17.92
N HIS A 209 19.62 -8.63 17.11
CA HIS A 209 18.19 -8.42 17.35
C HIS A 209 17.37 -8.64 16.06
N PRO A 210 17.19 -9.90 15.63
CA PRO A 210 16.58 -10.21 14.33
C PRO A 210 15.14 -9.73 14.17
N ALA A 211 14.40 -9.51 15.26
CA ALA A 211 13.03 -8.99 15.24
C ALA A 211 12.94 -7.46 15.15
N TYR A 212 14.06 -6.73 15.22
CA TYR A 212 14.07 -5.26 15.21
C TYR A 212 13.95 -4.71 13.78
N THR A 213 12.71 -4.62 13.28
CA THR A 213 12.39 -4.29 11.88
C THR A 213 12.96 -2.94 11.41
N SER A 214 13.11 -1.96 12.31
CA SER A 214 13.72 -0.66 12.00
C SER A 214 15.16 -0.77 11.47
N SER A 215 15.94 -1.77 11.91
CA SER A 215 17.30 -1.99 11.37
C SER A 215 17.26 -2.40 9.90
N TYR A 216 16.29 -3.23 9.50
CA TYR A 216 16.13 -3.68 8.12
C TYR A 216 15.68 -2.53 7.22
N ASN A 217 14.69 -1.75 7.66
CA ASN A 217 14.19 -0.60 6.90
C ASN A 217 15.32 0.42 6.63
N ASN A 218 16.08 0.76 7.67
CA ASN A 218 17.17 1.72 7.52
C ASN A 218 18.37 1.14 6.74
N LEU A 219 18.65 -0.16 6.87
CA LEU A 219 19.64 -0.84 6.03
C LEU A 219 19.26 -0.74 4.56
N ALA A 220 18.00 -1.02 4.22
CA ALA A 220 17.52 -0.91 2.84
C ALA A 220 17.69 0.53 2.30
N ILE A 221 17.36 1.56 3.09
CA ILE A 221 17.61 2.96 2.71
C ILE A 221 19.11 3.22 2.49
N CYS A 222 19.98 2.75 3.37
CA CYS A 222 21.43 2.93 3.20
C CYS A 222 21.96 2.24 1.94
N LEU A 223 21.44 1.06 1.58
CA LEU A 223 21.79 0.35 0.35
C LEU A 223 21.37 1.15 -0.89
N LEU A 224 20.14 1.67 -0.90
CA LEU A 224 19.64 2.49 -2.01
C LEU A 224 20.41 3.81 -2.15
N ASN A 225 20.83 4.42 -1.05
CA ASN A 225 21.63 5.64 -1.07
C ASN A 225 23.07 5.38 -1.51
N ARG A 226 23.61 4.19 -1.22
CA ARG A 226 24.94 3.79 -1.67
C ARG A 226 24.97 3.52 -3.18
N ASN A 227 23.87 3.02 -3.74
CA ASN A 227 23.64 2.88 -5.18
C ASN A 227 24.77 2.10 -5.91
N GLN A 228 25.32 1.06 -5.28
CA GLN A 228 26.29 0.17 -5.92
C GLN A 228 25.61 -1.01 -6.61
N ALA A 229 26.32 -1.67 -7.52
CA ALA A 229 25.86 -2.88 -8.18
C ALA A 229 25.48 -3.95 -7.12
N GLY A 230 24.26 -4.48 -7.22
CA GLY A 230 23.71 -5.47 -6.29
C GLY A 230 23.03 -4.88 -5.05
N ASP A 231 23.20 -3.60 -4.72
CA ASP A 231 22.56 -3.01 -3.54
C ASP A 231 21.03 -2.97 -3.66
N PHE A 232 20.53 -2.74 -4.87
CA PHE A 232 19.09 -2.76 -5.14
C PHE A 232 18.47 -4.14 -4.85
N ALA A 233 19.13 -5.21 -5.32
CA ALA A 233 18.69 -6.58 -5.06
C ALA A 233 18.74 -6.91 -3.56
N ARG A 234 19.85 -6.53 -2.89
CA ARG A 234 20.01 -6.70 -1.44
C ARG A 234 18.95 -5.95 -0.64
N ALA A 235 18.59 -4.72 -1.05
CA ALA A 235 17.52 -3.97 -0.40
C ALA A 235 16.17 -4.70 -0.51
N GLY A 236 15.87 -5.27 -1.69
CA GLY A 236 14.68 -6.09 -1.90
C GLY A 236 14.63 -7.33 -0.99
N GLU A 237 15.75 -8.04 -0.84
CA GLU A 237 15.86 -9.19 0.07
C GLU A 237 15.65 -8.79 1.53
N VAL A 238 16.25 -7.68 1.97
CA VAL A 238 16.11 -7.14 3.32
C VAL A 238 14.65 -6.80 3.61
N LEU A 239 13.95 -6.14 2.68
CA LEU A 239 12.53 -5.81 2.85
C LEU A 239 11.63 -7.05 2.81
N THR A 240 11.96 -8.04 1.98
CA THR A 240 11.24 -9.32 1.94
C THR A 240 11.32 -10.04 3.29
N LYS A 241 12.48 -10.01 3.96
CA LYS A 241 12.60 -10.55 5.33
C LYS A 241 11.67 -9.84 6.32
N VAL A 242 11.52 -8.52 6.21
CA VAL A 242 10.60 -7.76 7.07
C VAL A 242 9.15 -8.19 6.85
N GLU A 243 8.75 -8.45 5.61
CA GLU A 243 7.38 -8.91 5.30
C GLU A 243 7.04 -10.26 5.93
N HIS A 244 8.01 -11.17 6.00
CA HIS A 244 7.85 -12.46 6.68
C HIS A 244 7.76 -12.30 8.20
N LEU A 245 8.51 -11.34 8.77
CA LEU A 245 8.50 -11.07 10.21
C LEU A 245 7.22 -10.35 10.65
N VAL A 246 6.85 -9.29 9.94
CA VAL A 246 5.71 -8.44 10.25
C VAL A 246 4.98 -8.09 8.95
N PRO A 247 3.98 -8.89 8.55
CA PRO A 247 3.19 -8.64 7.37
C PRO A 247 2.53 -7.25 7.40
N LYS A 248 2.46 -6.61 6.24
CA LYS A 248 1.80 -5.30 6.04
C LYS A 248 2.35 -4.16 6.92
N THR A 249 3.64 -4.17 7.20
CA THR A 249 4.32 -3.06 7.88
C THR A 249 4.28 -1.79 6.99
N PRO A 250 3.80 -0.63 7.47
CA PRO A 250 3.75 0.59 6.64
C PRO A 250 5.11 1.04 6.12
N ALA A 251 6.13 1.04 6.98
CA ALA A 251 7.44 1.61 6.67
C ALA A 251 8.15 0.95 5.48
N ILE A 252 7.92 -0.34 5.24
CA ILE A 252 8.52 -1.04 4.08
C ILE A 252 7.97 -0.55 2.75
N TYR A 253 6.69 -0.14 2.70
CA TYR A 253 6.07 0.30 1.46
C TYR A 253 6.66 1.63 0.98
N LEU A 254 7.11 2.51 1.88
CA LEU A 254 7.81 3.73 1.48
C LEU A 254 9.17 3.43 0.85
N VAL A 255 9.91 2.48 1.42
CA VAL A 255 11.21 2.09 0.86
C VAL A 255 11.02 1.40 -0.50
N LYS A 256 10.04 0.49 -0.62
CA LYS A 256 9.69 -0.14 -1.89
C LYS A 256 9.23 0.88 -2.95
N ALA A 257 8.44 1.88 -2.56
CA ALA A 257 8.05 2.96 -3.47
C ALA A 257 9.27 3.73 -3.99
N ALA A 258 10.24 4.04 -3.13
CA ALA A 258 11.48 4.69 -3.54
C ALA A 258 12.36 3.80 -4.44
N MET A 259 12.39 2.49 -4.20
CA MET A 259 13.04 1.54 -5.10
C MET A 259 12.40 1.57 -6.49
N CYS A 260 11.08 1.53 -6.55
CA CYS A 260 10.33 1.61 -7.79
C CYS A 260 10.60 2.93 -8.54
N ASP A 261 10.57 4.08 -7.84
CA ASP A 261 10.88 5.40 -8.40
C ASP A 261 12.31 5.44 -9.00
N GLN A 262 13.33 4.95 -8.27
CA GLN A 262 14.71 4.87 -8.78
C GLN A 262 14.85 4.01 -10.04
N ASN A 263 14.03 2.96 -10.15
CA ASN A 263 14.03 2.05 -11.29
C ASN A 263 13.07 2.50 -12.42
N GLY A 264 12.38 3.64 -12.26
CA GLY A 264 11.38 4.14 -13.21
C GLY A 264 10.08 3.32 -13.26
N ASP A 265 9.86 2.42 -12.30
CA ASP A 265 8.63 1.62 -12.16
C ASP A 265 7.53 2.43 -11.47
N LEU A 266 6.91 3.33 -12.23
CA LEU A 266 5.85 4.22 -11.71
C LEU A 266 4.61 3.45 -11.22
N GLU A 267 4.30 2.30 -11.82
CA GLU A 267 3.16 1.46 -11.40
C GLU A 267 3.43 0.83 -10.03
N GLY A 268 4.62 0.28 -9.83
CA GLY A 268 5.06 -0.24 -8.53
C GLY A 268 5.17 0.85 -7.47
N GLU A 269 5.63 2.06 -7.83
CA GLU A 269 5.66 3.20 -6.91
C GLU A 269 4.25 3.54 -6.42
N ILE A 270 3.29 3.69 -7.34
CA ILE A 270 1.89 4.00 -7.02
C ILE A 270 1.27 2.93 -6.11
N GLU A 271 1.50 1.65 -6.40
CA GLU A 271 0.95 0.56 -5.60
C GLU A 271 1.48 0.59 -4.16
N ASN A 272 2.79 0.74 -4.00
CA ASN A 272 3.39 0.81 -2.67
C ASN A 272 2.96 2.07 -1.91
N LEU A 273 2.87 3.23 -2.55
CA LEU A 273 2.36 4.45 -1.91
C LEU A 273 0.88 4.33 -1.52
N ARG A 274 0.06 3.63 -2.30
CA ARG A 274 -1.32 3.31 -1.92
C ARG A 274 -1.36 2.42 -0.69
N MET A 275 -0.55 1.37 -0.64
CA MET A 275 -0.44 0.47 0.51
C MET A 275 0.00 1.21 1.78
N PHE A 276 0.98 2.12 1.67
CA PHE A 276 1.35 2.99 2.78
C PHE A 276 0.18 3.86 3.26
N ARG A 277 -0.55 4.48 2.33
CA ARG A 277 -1.66 5.40 2.63
C ARG A 277 -2.85 4.72 3.30
N LEU A 278 -3.02 3.40 3.17
CA LEU A 278 -4.01 2.65 3.94
C LEU A 278 -3.77 2.75 5.46
N SER A 279 -2.50 2.89 5.87
CA SER A 279 -2.13 3.02 7.28
C SER A 279 -1.95 4.47 7.73
N GLN A 280 -1.51 5.35 6.84
CA GLN A 280 -1.28 6.77 7.11
C GLN A 280 -2.00 7.65 6.09
N PRO A 281 -3.34 7.71 6.13
CA PRO A 281 -4.14 8.41 5.12
C PRO A 281 -3.94 9.93 5.16
N SER A 282 -3.52 10.48 6.29
CA SER A 282 -3.25 11.90 6.48
C SER A 282 -1.84 12.33 6.05
N SER A 283 -0.97 11.44 5.57
CA SER A 283 0.40 11.79 5.20
C SER A 283 0.45 12.69 3.96
N PRO A 284 0.87 13.97 4.07
CA PRO A 284 0.95 14.88 2.92
C PRO A 284 1.98 14.41 1.90
N GLY A 285 3.14 13.93 2.37
CA GLY A 285 4.21 13.43 1.50
C GLY A 285 3.77 12.26 0.62
N ALA A 286 2.96 11.34 1.16
CA ALA A 286 2.40 10.24 0.37
C ALA A 286 1.38 10.73 -0.66
N VAL A 287 0.56 11.73 -0.33
CA VAL A 287 -0.39 12.36 -1.25
C VAL A 287 0.35 13.02 -2.41
N PHE A 288 1.36 13.85 -2.14
CA PHE A 288 2.10 14.55 -3.19
C PHE A 288 2.89 13.62 -4.09
N LYS A 289 3.57 12.60 -3.52
CA LYS A 289 4.27 11.58 -4.33
C LYS A 289 3.32 10.80 -5.23
N LEU A 290 2.12 10.45 -4.75
CA LEU A 290 1.13 9.78 -5.58
C LEU A 290 0.65 10.66 -6.73
N VAL A 291 0.40 11.94 -6.46
CA VAL A 291 0.01 12.91 -7.49
C VAL A 291 1.10 13.02 -8.55
N ASP A 292 2.35 13.21 -8.14
CA ASP A 292 3.52 13.26 -9.04
C ASP A 292 3.64 11.98 -9.88
N ALA A 293 3.52 10.80 -9.26
CA ALA A 293 3.58 9.53 -9.99
C ALA A 293 2.44 9.37 -11.02
N TYR A 294 1.21 9.79 -10.69
CA TYR A 294 0.11 9.79 -11.66
C TYR A 294 0.31 10.81 -12.78
N ASP A 295 0.88 11.98 -12.49
CA ASP A 295 1.16 13.00 -13.49
C ASP A 295 2.21 12.53 -14.49
N LYS A 296 3.28 11.87 -14.01
CA LYS A 296 4.27 11.19 -14.86
C LYS A 296 3.61 10.15 -15.77
N LEU A 297 2.61 9.42 -15.29
CA LEU A 297 1.79 8.49 -16.09
C LEU A 297 0.67 9.17 -16.90
N LYS A 298 0.55 10.50 -16.86
CA LYS A 298 -0.52 11.29 -17.50
C LYS A 298 -1.94 10.89 -17.06
N GLN A 299 -2.07 10.31 -15.87
CA GLN A 299 -3.34 9.87 -15.28
C GLN A 299 -3.97 10.97 -14.42
N LYS A 300 -4.26 12.13 -15.03
CA LYS A 300 -4.75 13.33 -14.31
C LYS A 300 -6.00 13.08 -13.46
N PHE A 301 -6.92 12.23 -13.91
CA PHE A 301 -8.11 11.88 -13.13
C PHE A 301 -7.77 11.16 -11.82
N ASN A 302 -6.77 10.28 -11.84
CA ASN A 302 -6.33 9.56 -10.65
C ASN A 302 -5.57 10.48 -9.69
N ALA A 303 -4.75 11.40 -10.21
CA ALA A 303 -4.12 12.46 -9.42
C ALA A 303 -5.18 13.30 -8.70
N TYR A 304 -6.19 13.79 -9.43
CA TYR A 304 -7.30 14.54 -8.85
C TYR A 304 -8.08 13.74 -7.80
N ALA A 305 -8.36 12.46 -8.06
CA ALA A 305 -9.05 11.59 -7.11
C ALA A 305 -8.28 11.43 -5.79
N VAL A 306 -6.94 11.34 -5.84
CA VAL A 306 -6.10 11.34 -4.63
C VAL A 306 -6.25 12.65 -3.86
N LEU A 307 -6.14 13.79 -4.55
CA LEU A 307 -6.29 15.12 -3.93
C LEU A 307 -7.66 15.23 -3.24
N VAL A 308 -8.75 14.94 -3.94
CA VAL A 308 -10.10 14.99 -3.35
C VAL A 308 -10.21 14.09 -2.11
N SER A 309 -9.65 12.87 -2.15
CA SER A 309 -9.68 11.96 -1.00
C SER A 309 -8.89 12.44 0.21
N ALA A 310 -7.89 13.30 0.00
CA ALA A 310 -7.02 13.80 1.06
C ALA A 310 -7.53 15.11 1.70
N ARG A 311 -8.55 15.76 1.10
CA ARG A 311 -9.08 17.06 1.56
C ARG A 311 -9.50 17.06 3.03
N SER A 312 -10.07 15.94 3.51
CA SER A 312 -10.51 15.81 4.91
C SER A 312 -9.37 15.83 5.94
N PHE A 313 -8.11 15.63 5.52
CA PHE A 313 -6.96 15.57 6.42
C PHE A 313 -6.18 16.88 6.50
N MET A 314 -6.50 17.86 5.65
CA MET A 314 -5.74 19.12 5.52
C MET A 314 -5.65 19.95 6.80
N SER A 315 -6.60 19.81 7.72
CA SER A 315 -6.58 20.52 9.01
C SER A 315 -5.35 20.15 9.84
N SER A 316 -4.79 18.94 9.64
CA SER A 316 -3.61 18.44 10.34
C SER A 316 -2.27 18.83 9.70
N TRP A 317 -2.30 19.47 8.53
CA TRP A 317 -1.11 19.77 7.73
C TRP A 317 -0.52 21.14 8.07
N THR A 318 0.70 21.43 7.65
CA THR A 318 1.27 22.78 7.79
C THR A 318 0.58 23.75 6.84
N TYR A 319 0.84 25.05 7.01
CA TYR A 319 0.32 26.06 6.11
C TYR A 319 0.83 25.85 4.67
N GLU A 320 2.13 25.61 4.51
CA GLU A 320 2.80 25.43 3.23
C GLU A 320 2.29 24.17 2.51
N GLU A 321 2.07 23.09 3.26
CA GLU A 321 1.48 21.86 2.72
C GLU A 321 0.05 22.09 2.20
N ARG A 322 -0.77 22.82 2.96
CA ARG A 322 -2.12 23.19 2.51
C ARG A 322 -2.10 24.08 1.27
N GLU A 323 -1.18 25.04 1.22
CA GLU A 323 -1.03 25.94 0.07
C GLU A 323 -0.64 25.17 -1.20
N ALA A 324 0.39 24.31 -1.11
CA ALA A 324 0.82 23.45 -2.20
C ALA A 324 -0.30 22.50 -2.65
N PHE A 325 -1.04 21.94 -1.70
CA PHE A 325 -2.17 21.07 -1.98
C PHE A 325 -3.30 21.81 -2.70
N ASN A 326 -3.67 23.02 -2.27
CA ASN A 326 -4.73 23.80 -2.90
C ASN A 326 -4.37 24.15 -4.35
N LYS A 327 -3.10 24.53 -4.59
CA LYS A 327 -2.60 24.75 -5.95
C LYS A 327 -2.73 23.51 -6.83
N LEU A 328 -2.33 22.34 -6.32
CA LEU A 328 -2.51 21.07 -7.04
C LEU A 328 -3.99 20.76 -7.30
N LEU A 329 -4.85 20.96 -6.30
CA LEU A 329 -6.27 20.71 -6.43
C LEU A 329 -6.92 21.58 -7.52
N GLU A 330 -6.50 22.84 -7.66
CA GLU A 330 -6.97 23.72 -8.72
C GLU A 330 -6.46 23.33 -10.11
N THR A 331 -5.17 22.99 -10.25
CA THR A 331 -4.58 22.64 -11.55
C THR A 331 -5.05 21.28 -12.08
N HIS A 332 -5.48 20.39 -11.19
CA HIS A 332 -5.98 19.05 -11.54
C HIS A 332 -7.50 18.99 -11.67
N ASP A 333 -8.22 20.07 -11.39
CA ASP A 333 -9.68 20.11 -11.47
C ASP A 333 -10.17 19.85 -12.90
N PRO A 334 -10.90 18.74 -13.15
CA PRO A 334 -11.42 18.41 -14.48
C PRO A 334 -12.28 19.53 -15.07
N ALA A 335 -12.99 20.31 -14.25
CA ALA A 335 -13.85 21.41 -14.71
C ALA A 335 -13.02 22.58 -15.30
N LYS A 336 -11.80 22.78 -14.81
CA LYS A 336 -10.87 23.81 -15.30
C LYS A 336 -10.00 23.31 -16.47
N ILE A 337 -9.85 22.00 -16.63
CA ILE A 337 -9.08 21.39 -17.72
C ILE A 337 -9.89 21.35 -19.04
N SER A 338 -11.23 21.39 -18.97
CA SER A 338 -12.13 21.30 -20.13
C SER A 338 -12.53 22.62 -20.79
N THR A 339 -11.98 23.77 -20.38
CA THR A 339 -12.18 25.02 -21.10
C THR A 339 -11.00 25.26 -22.06
N PRO A 340 -11.10 24.92 -23.35
CA PRO A 340 -10.27 25.60 -24.33
C PRO A 340 -10.69 27.06 -24.28
N SER A 341 -9.72 27.96 -24.10
CA SER A 341 -9.90 29.39 -24.38
C SER A 341 -10.35 29.52 -25.83
N SER A 342 -11.66 29.60 -26.03
CA SER A 342 -12.24 30.06 -27.29
C SER A 342 -12.13 31.58 -27.30
N LEU A 343 -10.98 32.09 -27.74
CA LEU A 343 -10.82 33.43 -28.32
C LEU A 343 -9.71 33.37 -29.37
#